data_AF-A0A6P0USN3-F1
#
_entry.id   AF-A0A6P0USN3-F1
#
_cell.length_a   1.000
_cell.length_b   1.000
_cell.length_c   1.000
_cell.angle_alpha   90.00
_cell.angle_beta   90.00
_cell.angle_gamma   90.00
#
_symmetry.space_group_name_H-M   'P 1'
#
loop_
_entity.id
_entity.type
_entity.pdbx_description
1 polymer ?
#
loop_
_entity_poly.entity_id
_entity_poly.type
_entity_poly.pdbx_seq_one_letter_code
_entity_poly.pdbx_strand_id
1 'polypeptide(L)' 'MAAIAQKANTILIEVGSSSKDDLEDLESGEGELYKKIASAVERLKDSGAIDPEAQPVIFVVEQKKDDDVWGRY' A
#
# COMPACT_ATOMS: atom_id res chain seq x y z
N MET A 1 -11.37 -30.53 4.63
CA MET A 1 -10.45 -29.71 5.45
C MET A 1 -11.01 -28.30 5.48
N ALA A 2 -11.32 -27.76 6.67
CA ALA A 2 -11.93 -26.44 6.79
C ALA A 2 -10.89 -25.35 6.53
N ALA A 3 -11.20 -24.40 5.65
CA ALA A 3 -10.38 -23.22 5.42
C ALA A 3 -10.44 -22.34 6.68
N ILE A 4 -9.29 -22.13 7.30
CA ILE A 4 -9.13 -21.21 8.42
C ILE A 4 -9.21 -19.81 7.82
N ALA A 5 -10.35 -19.14 7.97
CA ALA A 5 -10.47 -17.73 7.59
C ALA A 5 -9.61 -16.92 8.57
N GLN A 6 -8.32 -16.72 8.23
CA GLN A 6 -7.50 -15.72 8.90
C GLN A 6 -8.19 -14.38 8.75
N LYS A 7 -8.47 -13.72 9.88
CA LYS A 7 -8.90 -12.33 9.91
C LYS A 7 -7.85 -11.53 9.14
N ALA A 8 -8.22 -10.94 8.00
CA ALA A 8 -7.31 -10.14 7.21
C ALA A 8 -6.83 -8.98 8.09
N ASN A 9 -5.58 -9.04 8.55
CA ASN A 9 -4.91 -7.95 9.25
C ASN A 9 -4.49 -6.91 8.22
N THR A 10 -5.48 -6.29 7.57
CA THR A 10 -5.23 -5.23 6.59
C THR A 10 -4.76 -3.99 7.34
N ILE A 11 -3.51 -3.61 7.10
CA ILE A 11 -2.94 -2.36 7.62
C ILE A 11 -3.11 -1.31 6.53
N LEU A 12 -3.97 -0.33 6.79
CA LEU A 12 -4.09 0.84 5.92
C LEU A 12 -3.06 1.88 6.35
N ILE A 13 -2.21 2.28 5.41
CA ILE A 13 -1.22 3.34 5.60
C ILE A 13 -1.59 4.46 4.63
N GLU A 14 -1.98 5.61 5.18
CA GLU A 14 -2.20 6.81 4.40
C GLU A 14 -0.86 7.52 4.20
N VAL A 15 -0.39 7.58 2.94
CA VAL A 15 0.91 8.18 2.58
C VAL A 15 0.80 9.60 2.01
N GLY A 16 -0.40 10.20 2.05
CA GLY A 16 -0.66 11.54 1.53
C GLY A 16 -0.75 11.58 0.00
N SER A 17 -0.71 12.80 -0.57
CA SER A 17 -0.69 13.00 -2.02
C SER A 17 0.71 12.79 -2.59
N SER A 18 0.84 11.91 -3.57
CA SER A 18 2.09 11.66 -4.30
C SER A 18 1.98 12.14 -5.74
N SER A 19 3.09 12.61 -6.31
CA SER A 19 3.16 12.92 -7.74
C SER A 19 3.27 11.63 -8.57
N LYS A 20 3.15 11.75 -9.91
CA LYS A 20 3.37 10.60 -10.81
C LYS A 20 4.81 10.10 -10.72
N ASP A 21 5.77 11.01 -10.66
CA ASP A 21 7.20 10.67 -10.56
C ASP A 21 7.48 9.88 -9.26
N ASP A 22 6.85 10.27 -8.14
CA ASP A 22 6.97 9.54 -6.88
C ASP A 22 6.39 8.11 -6.95
N LEU A 23 5.37 7.90 -7.80
CA LEU A 23 4.79 6.57 -8.04
C LEU A 23 5.69 5.72 -8.92
N GLU A 24 6.30 6.29 -9.96
CA GLU A 24 7.27 5.58 -10.82
C GLU A 24 8.52 5.15 -10.01
N ASP A 25 9.00 6.03 -9.13
CA ASP A 25 10.08 5.71 -8.20
C ASP A 25 9.67 4.55 -7.26
N LEU A 26 8.45 4.59 -6.73
CA LEU A 26 7.92 3.53 -5.86
C LEU A 26 7.83 2.18 -6.58
N GLU A 27 7.35 2.17 -7.83
CA GLU A 27 7.29 0.95 -8.66
C GLU A 27 8.68 0.34 -8.91
N SER A 28 9.71 1.18 -8.99
CA SER A 28 11.10 0.77 -9.16
C SER A 28 11.78 0.35 -7.84
N GLY A 29 11.10 0.48 -6.70
CA GLY A 29 11.68 0.23 -5.37
C GLY A 29 12.64 1.33 -4.90
N GLU A 30 12.47 2.54 -5.43
CA GLU A 30 13.31 3.70 -5.17
C GLU A 30 12.49 4.89 -4.63
N GLY A 31 13.15 6.04 -4.40
CA GLY A 31 12.50 7.26 -3.92
C GLY A 31 12.20 7.30 -2.42
N GLU A 32 11.71 8.46 -1.97
CA GLU A 32 11.37 8.66 -0.55
C GLU A 32 10.12 7.89 -0.13
N LEU A 33 9.16 7.73 -1.04
CA LEU A 33 7.89 7.05 -0.77
C LEU A 33 8.13 5.57 -0.43
N TYR A 34 8.95 4.89 -1.24
CA TYR A 34 9.37 3.52 -0.96
C TYR A 34 10.07 3.40 0.39
N LYS A 35 11.05 4.29 0.68
CA LYS A 35 11.78 4.27 1.95
C LYS A 35 10.85 4.43 3.15
N LYS A 36 9.85 5.32 3.07
CA LYS A 36 8.83 5.50 4.12
C LYS A 36 8.02 4.22 4.33
N ILE A 37 7.55 3.58 3.25
CA ILE A 37 6.77 2.34 3.32
C ILE A 37 7.63 1.20 3.87
N ALA A 38 8.85 1.02 3.36
CA ALA A 38 9.78 -0.01 3.83
C ALA A 38 10.07 0.13 5.33
N SER A 39 10.39 1.33 5.80
CA SER A 39 10.59 1.59 7.24
C SER A 39 9.33 1.34 8.07
N ALA A 40 8.13 1.62 7.54
CA ALA A 40 6.89 1.30 8.24
C ALA A 40 6.68 -0.21 8.36
N VAL A 41 6.93 -0.96 7.28
CA VAL A 41 6.85 -2.43 7.27
C VAL A 41 7.87 -3.04 8.23
N GLU A 42 9.12 -2.57 8.25
CA GLU A 42 10.13 -3.04 9.21
C GLU A 42 9.70 -2.82 10.65
N ARG A 43 9.19 -1.63 10.99
CA ARG A 43 8.66 -1.36 12.34
C ARG A 43 7.50 -2.27 12.72
N LEU A 44 6.66 -2.63 11.76
CA LEU A 44 5.56 -3.58 11.98
C LEU A 44 6.07 -5.00 12.22
N LYS A 45 7.15 -5.41 11.54
CA LYS A 45 7.84 -6.69 11.81
C LYS A 45 8.49 -6.68 13.19
N ASP A 46 9.23 -5.63 13.51
CA ASP A 46 9.96 -5.49 14.78
C ASP A 46 9.02 -5.44 16.00
N SER A 47 7.84 -4.83 15.85
CA SER A 47 6.81 -4.80 16.89
C SER A 47 6.02 -6.10 17.03
N GLY A 48 6.24 -7.08 16.14
CA GLY A 48 5.49 -8.34 16.10
C GLY A 48 4.04 -8.19 15.61
N ALA A 49 3.70 -7.05 14.99
CA ALA A 49 2.37 -6.79 14.45
C ALA A 49 2.10 -7.59 13.15
N ILE A 50 3.16 -7.89 12.39
CA ILE A 50 3.12 -8.78 11.22
C ILE A 50 4.25 -9.81 11.30
N ASP A 51 4.12 -10.89 10.54
CA ASP A 51 5.13 -11.92 10.44
C ASP A 51 6.46 -11.36 9.88
N PRO A 52 7.64 -11.74 10.41
CA PRO A 52 8.94 -11.27 9.91
C PRO A 52 9.18 -11.62 8.44
N GLU A 53 8.62 -12.73 7.95
CA GLU A 53 8.70 -13.15 6.55
C GLU A 53 7.51 -12.65 5.70
N ALA A 54 6.63 -11.82 6.28
CA ALA A 54 5.52 -11.24 5.53
C ALA A 54 6.02 -10.42 4.34
N GLN A 55 5.44 -10.69 3.17
CA GLN A 55 5.62 -9.92 1.95
C GLN A 55 4.52 -8.85 1.85
N PRO A 56 4.87 -7.55 1.82
CA PRO A 56 3.88 -6.50 1.66
C PRO A 56 3.35 -6.49 0.22
N VAL A 57 2.04 -6.31 0.08
CA VAL A 57 1.39 -6.03 -1.22
C VAL A 57 0.84 -4.61 -1.14
N ILE A 58 1.30 -3.74 -2.04
CA ILE A 58 0.95 -2.31 -2.06
C ILE A 58 -0.08 -2.08 -3.17
N PHE A 59 -1.21 -1.47 -2.82
CA PHE A 59 -2.22 -1.05 -3.79
C PHE A 59 -2.19 0.47 -3.92
N VAL A 60 -1.89 0.96 -5.12
CA VAL A 60 -2.03 2.38 -5.47
C VAL A 60 -3.41 2.57 -6.08
N VAL A 61 -4.17 3.53 -5.55
CA VAL A 61 -5.50 3.87 -6.05
C VAL A 61 -5.53 5.32 -6.49
N GLU A 62 -6.09 5.57 -7.67
CA GLU A 62 -6.36 6.93 -8.15
C GLU A 62 -7.83 7.26 -7.90
N GLN A 63 -8.10 8.33 -7.16
CA GLN A 63 -9.47 8.80 -7.00
C GLN A 63 -9.91 9.49 -8.30
N LYS A 64 -10.85 8.88 -9.02
CA LYS A 64 -11.50 9.54 -10.16
C LYS A 64 -12.37 10.70 -9.65
N LYS A 65 -12.27 11.85 -10.33
CA LYS A 65 -13.15 13.00 -10.10
C LYS A 65 -14.56 12.66 -10.59
N ASP A 66 -15.59 13.15 -9.89
CA ASP A 66 -17.01 12.88 -10.23
C ASP A 66 -17.35 13.20 -11.70
N ASP A 67 -16.76 14.24 -12.27
CA ASP A 67 -16.97 14.64 -13.67
C ASP A 67 -16.55 13.57 -14.70
N ASP A 68 -15.68 12.63 -14.31
CA ASP A 68 -15.15 11.55 -15.15
C ASP A 68 -16.09 10.34 -15.22
N VAL A 69 -17.11 10.30 -14.34
CA VAL A 69 -18.10 9.21 -14.24
C VAL A 69 -19.32 9.49 -15.12
N TRP A 70 -19.67 10.77 -15.35
CA TRP A 70 -20.89 11.17 -16.07
C TRP A 70 -20.76 11.23 -17.59
N GLY A 71 -19.58 10.96 -18.16
CA GLY A 71 -19.33 10.98 -19.61
C GLY A 71 -19.53 9.64 -20.34
N ARG A 72 -20.01 8.59 -19.66
CA ARG A 72 -20.20 7.24 -20.23
C ARG A 72 -21.64 6.74 -20.10
N TYR A 73 -22.62 7.46 -20.66
CA TYR A 73 -23.94 6.92 -21.00
C TYR A 73 -24.50 7.59 -22.24
#